data_AF-A0A7X1M0H7-F1
#
_entry.id   AF-A0A7X1M0H7-F1
#
_cell.length_a   1.000
_cell.length_b   1.000
_cell.length_c   1.000
_cell.angle_alpha   90.00
_cell.angle_beta   90.00
_cell.angle_gamma   90.00
#
_symmetry.space_group_name_H-M   'P 1'
#
loop_
_entity.id
_entity.type
_entity.pdbx_description
1 polymer ?
#
loop_
_entity_poly.entity_id
_entity_poly.type
_entity_poly.pdbx_seq_one_letter_code
_entity_poly.pdbx_strand_id
1 'polypeptide(L)' 'MTYREGAYVVDTRSAKLAQVMAHAGHRVYVRPPRGGREWEAPVEALRLATRDEQAAAGLARRPR' A
#
# COMPACT_ATOMS: atom_id res chain seq x y z
N MET A 1 -7.32 -10.64 9.31
CA MET A 1 -6.18 -10.70 8.36
C MET A 1 -5.46 -9.38 8.43
N THR A 2 -4.25 -9.34 8.98
CA THR A 2 -3.48 -8.11 9.14
C THR A 2 -2.37 -8.09 8.10
N TYR A 3 -2.27 -7.02 7.31
CA TYR A 3 -1.16 -6.86 6.37
C TYR A 3 0.16 -6.73 7.14
N ARG A 4 1.26 -7.24 6.56
CA ARG A 4 2.59 -7.03 7.16
C ARG A 4 3.08 -5.61 6.88
N GLU A 5 3.80 -5.02 7.83
CA GLU A 5 4.56 -3.79 7.63
C GLU A 5 5.55 -3.97 6.45
N GLY A 6 5.65 -2.94 5.62
CA GLY A 6 6.41 -2.96 4.37
C GLY A 6 5.67 -3.55 3.16
N ALA A 7 4.50 -4.18 3.34
CA ALA A 7 3.72 -4.72 2.22
C ALA A 7 3.08 -3.61 1.38
N TYR A 8 2.97 -3.81 0.07
CA TYR A 8 2.26 -2.90 -0.81
C TYR A 8 0.79 -3.30 -0.93
N VAL A 9 -0.08 -2.33 -0.71
CA VAL A 9 -1.54 -2.47 -0.75
C VAL A 9 -2.13 -1.40 -1.66
N VAL A 10 -3.30 -1.67 -2.21
CA VAL A 10 -4.11 -0.70 -2.93
C VAL A 10 -5.34 -0.40 -2.10
N ASP A 11 -5.56 0.88 -1.83
CA ASP A 11 -6.81 1.37 -1.27
C ASP A 11 -7.88 1.34 -2.38
N THR A 12 -8.89 0.49 -2.22
CA THR A 12 -9.94 0.28 -3.23
C THR A 12 -10.93 1.44 -3.30
N ARG A 13 -11.02 2.28 -2.26
CA ARG A 13 -11.88 3.48 -2.25
C ARG A 13 -11.30 4.57 -3.13
N SER A 14 -9.97 4.68 -3.16
CA SER A 14 -9.25 5.69 -3.91
C SER A 14 -8.52 5.17 -5.15
N ALA A 15 -8.49 3.85 -5.35
CA ALA A 15 -7.65 3.14 -6.32
C ALA A 15 -6.17 3.56 -6.25
N LYS A 16 -5.64 3.78 -5.04
CA LYS A 16 -4.27 4.29 -4.81
C LYS A 16 -3.39 3.23 -4.19
N LEU A 17 -2.21 3.05 -4.76
CA LEU A 17 -1.16 2.17 -4.22
C LEU A 17 -0.42 2.85 -3.08
N ALA A 18 -0.19 2.10 -2.00
CA ALA A 18 0.48 2.54 -0.79
C ALA A 18 1.26 1.39 -0.15
N GLN A 19 2.24 1.73 0.67
CA GLN A 19 2.98 0.80 1.50
C GLN A 19 2.43 0.82 2.93
N VAL A 20 2.22 -0.35 3.52
CA VAL A 20 1.84 -0.51 4.91
C VAL A 20 3.01 -0.10 5.79
N MET A 21 2.81 0.91 6.63
CA MET A 21 3.80 1.38 7.61
C MET A 21 3.56 0.75 8.97
N ALA A 22 2.30 0.74 9.41
CA ALA A 22 1.89 0.22 10.71
C ALA A 22 0.42 -0.19 10.68
N HIS A 23 -0.01 -0.98 11.67
CA HIS A 23 -1.40 -1.42 11.82
C HIS A 23 -1.89 -1.19 13.24
N ALA A 24 -3.08 -0.59 13.37
CA ALA A 24 -3.74 -0.30 14.62
C ALA A 24 -5.18 -0.84 14.58
N GLY A 25 -5.37 -2.05 15.11
CA GLY A 25 -6.66 -2.74 15.09
C GLY A 25 -7.15 -2.97 13.66
N HIS A 26 -8.32 -2.41 13.32
CA HIS A 26 -8.92 -2.51 11.97
C HIS A 26 -8.43 -1.44 11.00
N ARG A 27 -7.52 -0.56 11.44
CA ARG A 27 -6.98 0.53 10.64
C ARG A 27 -5.52 0.28 10.33
N VAL A 28 -5.11 0.66 9.14
CA VAL A 28 -3.76 0.48 8.62
C VAL A 28 -3.23 1.83 8.20
N TYR A 29 -2.06 2.18 8.72
CA TYR A 29 -1.34 3.37 8.32
C TYR A 29 -0.52 3.05 7.09
N VAL A 30 -0.77 3.78 6.01
CA VAL A 30 -0.14 3.56 4.72
C VAL A 30 0.50 4.83 4.19
N ARG A 31 1.57 4.67 3.42
CA ARG A 31 2.32 5.77 2.80
C ARG A 31 2.37 5.60 1.28
N PRO A 32 2.23 6.66 0.48
CA PRO A 32 2.40 6.54 -0.96
C PRO A 32 3.87 6.24 -1.32
N PRO A 33 4.13 5.37 -2.31
CA PRO A 33 5.49 4.93 -2.66
C PRO A 33 6.38 6.02 -3.26
N ARG A 34 5.79 7.05 -3.89
CA ARG A 34 6.51 8.16 -4.52
C ARG A 34 6.72 9.37 -3.59
N GLY A 35 6.55 9.17 -2.29
CA GLY A 35 6.51 10.26 -1.32
C GLY A 35 5.16 10.97 -1.30
N GLY A 36 4.77 11.45 -0.13
CA GLY A 36 3.47 12.07 0.11
C GLY A 36 2.99 11.84 1.54
N ARG A 37 1.83 12.42 1.86
CA ARG A 37 1.26 12.35 3.21
C ARG A 37 0.79 10.92 3.50
N GLU A 38 1.18 10.39 4.65
CA GLU A 38 0.63 9.15 5.19
C GLU A 38 -0.87 9.30 5.45
N TRP A 39 -1.62 8.25 5.18
CA TRP A 39 -3.04 8.20 5.49
C TRP A 39 -3.43 6.87 6.10
N GLU A 40 -4.59 6.90 6.73
CA GLU A 40 -5.21 5.77 7.40
C GLU A 40 -6.26 5.16 6.46
N ALA A 41 -6.20 3.84 6.28
CA ALA A 41 -7.19 3.08 5.54
C ALA A 41 -7.69 1.88 6.34
N PRO A 42 -9.00 1.56 6.29
CA PRO A 42 -9.52 0.39 6.95
C PRO A 42 -9.05 -0.87 6.20
N VAL A 43 -8.72 -1.92 6.96
CA VAL A 43 -8.15 -3.16 6.43
C VAL A 43 -9.03 -3.84 5.38
N GLU A 44 -10.36 -3.69 5.48
CA GLU A 44 -11.35 -4.21 4.53
C GLU A 44 -11.36 -3.48 3.18
N ALA A 45 -10.90 -2.22 3.16
CA ALA A 45 -10.78 -1.41 1.95
C ALA A 45 -9.37 -1.46 1.33
N LEU A 46 -8.49 -2.27 1.90
CA LEU A 46 -7.16 -2.51 1.37
C LEU A 46 -7.13 -3.85 0.65
N ARG A 47 -6.35 -3.93 -0.42
CA ARG A 47 -6.07 -5.16 -1.16
C ARG A 47 -4.58 -5.27 -1.38
N LEU A 48 -3.99 -6.47 -1.36
CA LEU A 48 -2.58 -6.63 -1.76
C LEU A 48 -2.37 -6.13 -3.19
N ALA A 49 -1.37 -5.26 -3.38
CA ALA A 49 -0.99 -4.77 -4.68
C ALA A 49 -0.40 -5.91 -5.52
N THR A 50 -0.82 -6.00 -6.79
CA THR A 50 -0.22 -6.97 -7.71
C THR A 50 1.20 -6.54 -8.08
N ARG A 51 1.98 -7.46 -8.67
CA ARG A 51 3.32 -7.11 -9.19
C ARG A 51 3.25 -6.03 -10.27
N ASP A 52 2.21 -6.05 -11.09
CA ASP A 52 1.99 -5.05 -12.14
C ASP A 52 1.76 -3.65 -11.56
N GLU A 53 0.92 -3.53 -10.53
CA GLU A 53 0.68 -2.23 -9.89
C GLU A 53 1.92 -1.73 -9.14
N GLN A 54 2.69 -2.63 -8.52
CA GLN A 54 4.00 -2.29 -7.97
C GLN A 54 4.96 -1.80 -9.07
N ALA A 55 4.95 -2.42 -10.25
CA ALA A 55 5.76 -1.98 -11.39
C ALA A 55 5.33 -0.60 -11.91
N ALA A 56 4.02 -0.37 -12.08
CA ALA A 56 3.46 0.91 -12.49
C ALA A 56 3.80 2.04 -11.49
N ALA A 57 3.84 1.72 -10.19
CA ALA A 57 4.27 2.66 -9.16
C ALA A 57 5.78 2.96 -9.20
N GLY A 58 6.57 2.21 -9.95
CA GLY A 58 8.04 2.31 -10.00
C GLY A 58 8.74 1.55 -8.86
N LEU A 59 8.03 0.66 -8.17
CA LEU A 59 8.55 -0.20 -7.10
C LEU A 59 9.18 -1.48 -7.64
N ALA A 60 8.79 -1.91 -8.84
CA ALA A 60 9.51 -2.97 -9.51
C ALA A 60 10.93 -2.47 -9.78
N ARG A 61 11.88 -3.14 -9.14
CA ARG A 61 13.32 -2.99 -9.35
C ARG A 61 13.57 -3.01 -10.85
N ARG A 62 13.89 -1.84 -11.43
CA ARG A 62 14.22 -1.71 -12.84
C ARG A 62 15.45 -2.58 -13.09
N PRO A 63 15.40 -3.66 -13.90
CA PRO A 63 16.64 -4.34 -14.28
C PRO A 63 17.49 -3.34 -15.06
N ARG A 64 18.76 -3.20 -14.65
CA ARG A 64 19.77 -2.43 -15.38
C ARG A 64 20.19 -3.20 -16.62
#